data_AF-A0A7S2G7F5-F1
#
_entry.id   AF-A0A7S2G7F5-F1
#
_cell.length_a   1.000
_cell.length_b   1.000
_cell.length_c   1.000
_cell.angle_alpha   90.00
_cell.angle_beta   90.00
_cell.angle_gamma   90.00
#
_symmetry.space_group_name_H-M   'P 1'
#
loop_
_entity.id
_entity.type
_entity.pdbx_description
1 polymer ?
#
loop_
_entity_poly.entity_id
_entity_poly.type
_entity_poly.pdbx_seq_one_letter_code
_entity_poly.pdbx_strand_id
1 'polypeptide(L)'
;NDAASEVQLATSRMRQAQSESDRLREERELKLQGPNGCTGMLLVLREAYQDDDAACSEAAFRAVMLFARQHQVHSAKEIWRFKLTDKLAVALQATGLTDAGVARLKDALH
;
A
#
# COMPACT_ATOMS: atom_id res chain seq x y z
N ASN A 1 35.56 -23.91 9.76
CA ASN A 1 34.86 -23.87 8.46
C ASN A 1 33.38 -23.53 8.62
N ASP A 2 32.79 -23.64 9.82
CA ASP A 2 31.35 -23.47 10.04
C ASP A 2 30.84 -22.01 9.93
N ALA A 3 31.60 -21.03 10.42
CA ALA A 3 31.18 -19.62 10.37
C ALA A 3 31.00 -19.07 8.94
N ALA A 4 31.82 -19.53 7.98
CA ALA A 4 31.68 -19.12 6.58
C ALA A 4 30.43 -19.73 5.92
N SER A 5 30.08 -20.97 6.27
CA SER A 5 28.87 -21.64 5.80
C SER A 5 27.60 -21.05 6.42
N GLU A 6 27.63 -20.65 7.70
CA GLU A 6 26.51 -19.96 8.36
C GLU A 6 26.22 -18.59 7.74
N VAL A 7 27.27 -17.80 7.44
CA VAL A 7 27.12 -16.49 6.78
C VAL A 7 26.57 -16.64 5.36
N GLN A 8 27.02 -17.64 4.60
CA GLN A 8 26.48 -17.93 3.27
C GLN A 8 25.00 -18.33 3.31
N LEU A 9 24.62 -19.16 4.30
CA LEU A 9 23.22 -19.57 4.48
C LEU A 9 22.33 -18.40 4.89
N ALA A 10 22.77 -17.54 5.82
CA ALA A 10 22.05 -16.34 6.24
C ALA A 10 21.86 -15.36 5.07
N THR A 11 22.92 -15.10 4.29
CA THR A 11 22.87 -14.24 3.11
C THR A 11 21.87 -14.77 2.07
N SER A 12 21.85 -16.09 1.86
CA SER A 12 20.94 -16.73 0.90
C SER A 12 19.48 -16.61 1.34
N ARG A 13 19.20 -16.80 2.64
CA ARG A 13 17.87 -16.61 3.22
C ARG A 13 17.39 -15.16 3.13
N MET A 14 18.28 -14.21 3.39
CA MET A 14 17.96 -12.77 3.25
C MET A 14 17.58 -12.42 1.81
N ARG A 15 18.33 -12.93 0.82
CA ARG A 15 18.01 -12.71 -0.60
C ARG A 15 16.67 -13.32 -1.00
N GLN A 16 16.36 -14.53 -0.51
CA GLN A 16 15.07 -15.17 -0.76
C GLN A 16 13.92 -14.37 -0.14
N ALA A 17 14.06 -13.95 1.12
CA ALA A 17 13.05 -13.15 1.80
C ALA A 17 12.80 -11.80 1.10
N GLN A 18 13.86 -11.14 0.62
CA GLN A 18 13.73 -9.90 -0.15
C GLN A 18 12.97 -10.15 -1.46
N SER A 19 13.33 -11.20 -2.20
CA SER A 19 12.64 -11.56 -3.45
C SER A 19 11.16 -11.89 -3.23
N GLU A 20 10.82 -12.55 -2.12
CA GLU A 20 9.42 -12.82 -1.76
C GLU A 20 8.68 -11.53 -1.41
N SER A 21 9.31 -10.62 -0.66
CA SER A 21 8.75 -9.32 -0.32
C SER A 21 8.46 -8.48 -1.58
N ASP A 22 9.42 -8.40 -2.49
CA ASP A 22 9.27 -7.69 -3.76
C ASP A 22 8.13 -8.29 -4.61
N ARG A 23 8.06 -9.62 -4.70
CA ARG A 23 6.96 -10.31 -5.39
C ARG A 23 5.60 -10.00 -4.78
N LEU A 24 5.49 -10.04 -3.45
CA LEU A 24 4.23 -9.73 -2.76
C LEU A 24 3.84 -8.26 -2.94
N ARG A 25 4.81 -7.35 -2.99
CA ARG A 25 4.59 -5.93 -3.31
C ARG A 25 3.99 -5.80 -4.71
N GLU A 26 4.62 -6.37 -5.72
CA GLU A 26 4.14 -6.36 -7.11
C GLU A 26 2.73 -6.94 -7.24
N GLU A 27 2.44 -8.06 -6.56
CA GLU A 27 1.11 -8.64 -6.55
C GLU A 27 0.04 -7.68 -5.99
N ARG A 28 0.36 -6.93 -4.92
CA ARG A 28 -0.56 -5.95 -4.33
C ARG A 28 -0.77 -4.77 -5.27
N GLU A 29 0.30 -4.28 -5.90
CA GLU A 29 0.21 -3.20 -6.90
C GLU A 29 -0.70 -3.60 -8.07
N LEU A 30 -0.49 -4.79 -8.62
CA LEU A 30 -1.32 -5.33 -9.70
C LEU A 30 -2.77 -5.53 -9.27
N LYS A 31 -3.00 -6.07 -8.07
CA LYS A 31 -4.37 -6.26 -7.54
C LYS A 31 -5.08 -4.93 -7.30
N LEU A 32 -4.36 -3.93 -6.78
CA LEU A 32 -4.91 -2.62 -6.50
C LEU A 32 -5.31 -1.87 -7.79
N GLN A 33 -4.55 -2.05 -8.87
CA GLN A 33 -4.86 -1.45 -10.17
C GLN A 33 -5.72 -2.32 -11.08
N GLY A 34 -6.00 -3.56 -10.68
CA GLY A 34 -6.75 -4.53 -11.47
C GLY A 34 -8.27 -4.31 -11.46
N PRO A 35 -9.04 -5.15 -12.18
CA PRO A 35 -10.50 -4.99 -12.34
C PRO A 35 -11.30 -4.98 -11.03
N ASN A 36 -10.80 -5.63 -9.98
CA ASN A 36 -11.44 -5.71 -8.66
C ASN A 36 -10.78 -4.78 -7.64
N GLY A 37 -9.85 -3.93 -8.08
CA GLY A 37 -9.09 -3.00 -7.25
C GLY A 37 -9.71 -1.62 -7.15
N CYS A 38 -8.87 -0.64 -6.85
CA CYS A 38 -9.20 0.77 -6.81
C CYS A 38 -8.22 1.53 -7.71
N THR A 39 -8.61 1.75 -8.97
CA THR A 39 -7.77 2.37 -9.99
C THR A 39 -7.29 3.75 -9.58
N GLY A 40 -6.01 4.03 -9.78
CA GLY A 40 -5.36 5.29 -9.41
C GLY A 40 -4.97 5.40 -7.93
N MET A 41 -5.42 4.47 -7.08
CA MET A 41 -5.15 4.55 -5.64
C MET A 41 -3.68 4.29 -5.29
N LEU A 42 -2.94 3.52 -6.10
CA LEU A 42 -1.51 3.32 -5.85
C LEU A 42 -0.72 4.64 -5.85
N LEU A 43 -0.99 5.52 -6.82
CA LEU A 43 -0.31 6.82 -6.92
C LEU A 43 -0.66 7.71 -5.72
N VAL A 44 -1.93 7.70 -5.32
CA VAL A 44 -2.41 8.42 -4.14
C VAL A 44 -1.72 7.91 -2.86
N LEU A 45 -1.53 6.60 -2.72
CA LEU A 45 -0.82 6.02 -1.58
C LEU A 45 0.65 6.42 -1.58
N ARG A 46 1.34 6.35 -2.72
CA ARG A 46 2.75 6.77 -2.82
C ARG A 46 2.94 8.23 -2.41
N GLU A 47 2.04 9.11 -2.86
CA GLU A 47 2.07 10.52 -2.47
C GLU A 47 1.79 10.74 -0.98
N ALA A 48 0.79 10.03 -0.44
CA ALA A 48 0.42 10.11 0.96
C ALA A 48 1.54 9.62 1.89
N TYR A 49 2.16 8.47 1.58
CA TYR A 49 3.19 7.85 2.42
C TYR A 49 4.59 8.41 2.19
N GLN A 50 4.93 8.87 0.98
CA GLN A 50 6.31 9.24 0.57
C GLN A 50 7.33 8.11 0.80
N ASP A 51 6.84 6.87 0.82
CA ASP A 51 7.60 5.66 1.05
C ASP A 51 6.88 4.53 0.28
N ASP A 52 7.58 3.94 -0.69
CA ASP A 52 7.01 2.91 -1.56
C ASP A 52 6.68 1.62 -0.81
N ASP A 53 7.50 1.24 0.18
CA ASP A 53 7.26 0.03 0.96
C ASP A 53 6.07 0.21 1.91
N ALA A 54 5.91 1.41 2.49
CA ALA A 54 4.75 1.74 3.31
C ALA A 54 3.47 1.85 2.46
N ALA A 55 3.54 2.49 1.30
CA ALA A 55 2.41 2.64 0.36
C ALA A 55 1.90 1.29 -0.17
N CYS A 56 2.82 0.35 -0.40
CA CYS A 56 2.50 -1.00 -0.89
C CYS A 56 2.50 -2.06 0.23
N SER A 57 2.50 -1.63 1.48
CA SER A 57 2.43 -2.52 2.63
C SER A 57 1.13 -3.32 2.62
N GLU A 58 1.14 -4.49 3.26
CA GLU A 58 -0.07 -5.31 3.38
C GLU A 58 -1.19 -4.56 4.11
N ALA A 59 -0.84 -3.76 5.11
CA ALA A 59 -1.77 -2.98 5.89
C ALA A 59 -2.49 -1.94 5.03
N ALA A 60 -1.73 -1.10 4.29
CA ALA A 60 -2.28 -0.10 3.40
C ALA A 60 -3.14 -0.73 2.29
N PHE A 61 -2.66 -1.80 1.67
CA PHE A 61 -3.41 -2.56 0.66
C PHE A 61 -4.75 -3.07 1.21
N ARG A 62 -4.74 -3.77 2.35
CA ARG A 62 -5.97 -4.32 2.96
C ARG A 62 -6.94 -3.22 3.35
N ALA A 63 -6.47 -2.11 3.91
CA ALA A 63 -7.30 -0.98 4.30
C ALA A 63 -8.03 -0.39 3.08
N VAL A 64 -7.30 -0.16 1.97
CA VAL A 64 -7.90 0.35 0.73
C VAL A 64 -8.89 -0.64 0.13
N MET A 65 -8.54 -1.92 0.01
CA MET A 65 -9.42 -2.91 -0.60
C MET A 65 -10.70 -3.12 0.21
N LEU A 66 -10.60 -3.14 1.54
CA LEU A 66 -11.77 -3.21 2.42
C LEU A 66 -12.65 -1.97 2.26
N PHE A 67 -12.04 -0.79 2.27
CA PHE A 67 -12.73 0.48 2.08
C PHE A 67 -13.46 0.54 0.73
N ALA A 68 -12.75 0.17 -0.35
CA ALA A 68 -13.27 0.12 -1.71
C ALA A 68 -14.52 -0.77 -1.79
N ARG A 69 -14.44 -1.97 -1.20
CA ARG A 69 -15.57 -2.90 -1.14
C ARG A 69 -16.73 -2.37 -0.29
N GLN A 70 -16.45 -1.79 0.88
CA GLN A 70 -17.47 -1.27 1.80
C GLN A 70 -18.25 -0.10 1.20
N HIS A 71 -17.57 0.75 0.43
CA HIS A 71 -18.15 1.95 -0.17
C HIS A 71 -18.48 1.80 -1.66
N GLN A 72 -18.28 0.60 -2.22
CA GLN A 72 -18.53 0.28 -3.62
C GLN A 72 -17.82 1.23 -4.60
N VAL A 73 -16.58 1.61 -4.28
CA VAL A 73 -15.73 2.46 -5.13
C VAL A 73 -14.65 1.63 -5.81
N HIS A 74 -14.39 1.94 -7.07
CA HIS A 74 -13.47 1.22 -7.96
C HIS A 74 -12.35 2.14 -8.48
N SER A 75 -12.37 3.43 -8.11
CA SER A 75 -11.31 4.38 -8.45
C SER A 75 -11.11 5.45 -7.40
N ALA A 76 -9.90 6.00 -7.34
CA ALA A 76 -9.56 7.13 -6.46
C ALA A 76 -10.46 8.35 -6.73
N LYS A 77 -10.84 8.59 -7.98
CA LYS A 77 -11.74 9.69 -8.37
C LYS A 77 -13.13 9.59 -7.73
N GLU A 78 -13.65 8.38 -7.55
CA GLU A 78 -14.94 8.16 -6.90
C GLU A 78 -14.91 8.51 -5.42
N ILE A 79 -13.76 8.32 -4.75
CA ILE A 79 -13.58 8.68 -3.35
C ILE A 79 -13.82 10.18 -3.15
N TRP A 80 -13.22 11.01 -4.00
CA TRP A 80 -13.46 12.45 -3.98
C TRP A 80 -14.90 12.81 -4.37
N ARG A 81 -15.40 12.25 -5.48
CA ARG A 81 -16.76 12.51 -5.97
C ARG A 81 -17.84 12.18 -4.93
N PHE A 82 -17.66 11.11 -4.17
CA PHE A 82 -18.58 10.67 -3.12
C PHE A 82 -18.25 11.24 -1.73
N LYS A 83 -17.28 12.17 -1.64
CA LYS A 83 -16.88 12.84 -0.40
C LYS A 83 -16.47 11.84 0.70
N LEU A 84 -15.73 10.81 0.30
CA LEU A 84 -15.27 9.73 1.17
C LEU A 84 -13.82 9.92 1.65
N THR A 85 -13.16 11.01 1.26
CA THR A 85 -11.75 11.30 1.58
C THR A 85 -11.43 11.22 3.07
N ASP A 86 -12.24 11.84 3.93
CA ASP A 86 -12.01 11.79 5.39
C ASP A 86 -12.18 10.39 5.96
N LYS A 87 -13.13 9.59 5.43
CA LYS A 87 -13.32 8.21 5.85
C LYS A 87 -12.13 7.33 5.44
N LEU A 88 -11.59 7.56 4.25
CA LEU A 88 -10.39 6.86 3.79
C LEU A 88 -9.18 7.23 4.64
N ALA A 89 -9.02 8.51 4.97
CA ALA A 89 -7.93 8.99 5.82
C ALA A 89 -7.92 8.26 7.18
N VAL A 90 -9.08 8.14 7.84
CA VAL A 90 -9.22 7.39 9.09
C VAL A 90 -8.83 5.91 8.92
N ALA A 91 -9.25 5.27 7.82
CA ALA A 91 -8.88 3.88 7.54
C ALA A 91 -7.36 3.69 7.36
N LEU A 92 -6.68 4.67 6.74
CA LEU A 92 -5.23 4.62 6.50
C LEU A 92 -4.38 5.07 7.70
N GLN A 93 -4.93 5.85 8.63
CA GLN A 93 -4.21 6.18 9.88
C GLN A 93 -3.93 4.92 10.70
N ALA A 94 -4.82 3.92 10.66
CA ALA A 94 -4.60 2.62 11.32
C ALA A 94 -3.43 1.82 10.72
N THR A 95 -2.92 2.22 9.55
CA THR A 95 -1.80 1.57 8.87
C THR A 95 -0.50 2.37 8.98
N GLY A 96 -0.47 3.38 9.86
CA GLY A 96 0.72 4.21 10.12
C GLY A 96 0.79 5.49 9.31
N LEU A 97 -0.27 5.88 8.58
CA LEU A 97 -0.30 7.16 7.89
C LEU A 97 -0.32 8.32 8.90
N THR A 98 0.67 9.20 8.80
CA THR A 98 0.79 10.38 9.67
C THR A 98 -0.21 11.47 9.29
N ASP A 99 -0.42 12.46 10.16
CA ASP A 99 -1.29 13.61 9.85
C ASP A 99 -0.80 14.40 8.62
N ALA A 100 0.52 14.53 8.44
CA ALA A 100 1.10 15.11 7.23
C ALA A 100 0.80 14.25 5.99
N GLY A 101 0.81 12.92 6.14
CA GLY A 101 0.38 12.00 5.11
C GLY A 101 -1.11 12.09 4.79
N VAL A 102 -1.97 12.36 5.79
CA VAL A 102 -3.40 12.63 5.58
C VAL A 102 -3.62 13.92 4.81
N ALA A 103 -2.83 14.98 5.07
CA ALA A 103 -2.89 16.19 4.28
C ALA A 103 -2.55 15.92 2.80
N ARG A 104 -1.42 15.24 2.54
CA ARG A 104 -1.03 14.83 1.17
C ARG A 104 -2.06 13.93 0.50
N LEU A 105 -2.66 13.00 1.25
CA LEU A 105 -3.73 12.14 0.76
C LEU A 105 -4.93 12.95 0.26
N LYS A 106 -5.34 13.96 1.03
CA LYS A 106 -6.45 14.85 0.67
C LYS A 106 -6.13 15.63 -0.59
N ASP A 107 -4.91 16.15 -0.69
CA ASP A 107 -4.45 16.89 -1.86
C ASP A 107 -4.36 16.00 -3.11
N ALA A 108 -3.87 14.76 -2.97
CA ALA A 108 -3.72 13.81 -4.07
C ALA A 108 -5.05 13.25 -4.61
N LEU A 109 -6.14 13.35 -3.82
CA LEU A 109 -7.47 12.91 -4.22
C LEU A 109 -8.31 14.03 -4.85
N HIS A 110 -7.89 15.29 -4.75
CA HIS A 110 -8.54 16.46 -5.35
C HIS A 110 -8.19 16.63 -6.83
#